data_AF-A0A9D9I936-F1
#
_entry.id   AF-A0A9D9I936-F1
#
_cell.length_a   1.000
_cell.length_b   1.000
_cell.length_c   1.000
_cell.angle_alpha   90.00
_cell.angle_beta   90.00
_cell.angle_gamma   90.00
#
_symmetry.space_group_name_H-M   'P 1'
#
loop_
_entity.id
_entity.type
_entity.pdbx_description
1 polymer ?
#
loop_
_entity_poly.entity_id
_entity_poly.type
_entity_poly.pdbx_seq_one_letter_code
_entity_poly.pdbx_strand_id
1 'polypeptide(L)' 'EVVEIGKENGAVSLRIDTDKSNPIMKHLLKKLGFLHTGHVLFEDDPKPAYELPFAKI' A
#
# COMPACT_ATOMS: atom_id res chain seq x y z
N GLU A 1 8.35 8.36 -9.44
CA GLU A 1 8.48 7.49 -10.63
C GLU A 1 7.37 6.43 -10.66
N VAL A 2 7.32 5.46 -9.75
CA VAL A 2 6.29 4.38 -9.75
C VAL A 2 4.85 4.89 -9.77
N VAL A 3 4.53 5.89 -8.94
CA VAL A 3 3.18 6.49 -8.90
C VAL A 3 2.81 7.15 -10.24
N GLU A 4 3.75 7.84 -10.87
CA GLU A 4 3.50 8.53 -12.15
C GLU A 4 3.32 7.50 -13.28
N ILE A 5 4.17 6.46 -13.34
CA ILE A 5 3.99 5.33 -14.28
C ILE A 5 2.60 4.71 -14.11
N GLY A 6 2.16 4.49 -12.86
CA GLY A 6 0.82 3.96 -12.59
C GLY A 6 -0.29 4.84 -13.16
N LYS A 7 -0.23 6.15 -12.89
CA LYS A 7 -1.22 7.12 -13.40
C LYS A 7 -1.25 7.17 -14.93
N GLU A 8 -0.08 7.22 -15.58
CA GLU A 8 0.05 7.25 -17.04
C GLU A 8 -0.55 6.00 -17.70
N ASN A 9 -0.55 4.86 -17.00
CA ASN A 9 -1.11 3.59 -17.48
C ASN A 9 -2.55 3.34 -16.99
N GLY A 10 -3.22 4.36 -16.42
CA GLY A 10 -4.62 4.25 -16.01
C GLY A 10 -4.86 3.47 -14.72
N ALA A 11 -3.83 3.20 -13.92
CA ALA A 11 -4.03 2.69 -12.57
C ALA A 11 -4.71 3.76 -11.70
N VAL A 12 -5.59 3.32 -10.80
CA VAL A 12 -6.38 4.21 -9.92
C VAL A 12 -5.80 4.32 -8.51
N SER A 13 -4.93 3.39 -8.12
CA SER A 13 -4.26 3.35 -6.83
C SER A 13 -2.98 2.51 -6.88
N LEU A 14 -2.16 2.62 -5.83
CA LEU A 14 -1.01 1.77 -5.57
C LEU A 14 -1.21 1.00 -4.26
N ARG A 15 -1.08 -0.33 -4.30
CA ARG A 15 -1.19 -1.19 -3.13
C ARG A 15 0.16 -1.77 -2.73
N ILE A 16 0.44 -1.78 -1.43
CA ILE A 16 1.64 -2.38 -0.84
C ILE A 16 1.20 -3.26 0.34
N ASP A 17 1.54 -4.54 0.30
CA ASP A 17 1.53 -5.40 1.48
C ASP A 17 2.91 -5.43 2.15
N THR A 18 2.93 -5.54 3.48
CA THR A 18 4.16 -5.62 4.26
C THR A 18 4.01 -6.67 5.35
N ASP A 19 5.12 -7.19 5.83
CA ASP A 19 5.13 -8.09 6.99
C ASP A 19 4.65 -7.38 8.27
N LYS A 20 3.95 -8.11 9.14
CA LYS A 20 3.50 -7.60 10.44
C LYS A 20 4.68 -7.19 11.34
N SER A 21 5.83 -7.83 11.17
CA SER A 21 7.06 -7.58 11.93
C SER A 21 7.92 -6.43 11.37
N ASN A 22 7.47 -5.73 10.32
CA ASN A 22 8.20 -4.60 9.73
C ASN A 22 7.62 -3.23 10.16
N PRO A 23 7.96 -2.71 11.36
CA PRO A 23 7.41 -1.45 11.86
C PRO A 23 7.88 -0.23 11.06
N ILE A 24 9.09 -0.30 10.47
CA ILE A 24 9.65 0.79 9.66
C ILE A 24 8.80 1.00 8.41
N MET A 25 8.46 -0.08 7.69
CA MET A 25 7.62 0.00 6.50
C MET A 25 6.24 0.57 6.83
N LYS A 26 5.61 0.09 7.91
CA LYS A 26 4.31 0.63 8.38
C LYS A 26 4.37 2.12 8.67
N HIS A 27 5.43 2.59 9.32
CA HIS A 27 5.64 4.01 9.60
C HIS A 27 5.81 4.83 8.32
N LEU A 28 6.62 4.35 7.37
CA LEU A 28 6.83 5.01 6.08
C LEU A 28 5.54 5.10 5.26
N LEU A 29 4.78 3.99 5.14
CA LEU A 29 3.51 3.96 4.42
C LEU A 29 2.52 4.99 4.98
N LYS A 30 2.39 5.07 6.30
CA LYS A 30 1.55 6.08 6.97
C LYS A 30 2.03 7.50 6.65
N LYS A 31 3.34 7.76 6.70
CA LYS A 31 3.91 9.09 6.42
C LYS A 31 3.74 9.49 4.95
N LEU A 32 3.72 8.52 4.04
CA LEU A 32 3.51 8.72 2.60
C LEU A 32 2.03 8.82 2.20
N GLY A 33 1.10 8.76 3.16
CA GLY A 33 -0.33 8.93 2.91
C GLY A 33 -1.05 7.66 2.47
N PHE A 34 -0.42 6.48 2.58
CA PHE A 34 -1.13 5.23 2.36
C PHE A 34 -2.12 4.95 3.50
N LEU A 35 -3.27 4.41 3.12
CA LEU A 35 -4.35 4.01 4.00
C LEU A 35 -4.27 2.51 4.27
N HIS A 36 -4.36 2.11 5.53
CA HIS A 36 -4.45 0.68 5.86
C HIS A 36 -5.83 0.14 5.46
N THR A 37 -5.87 -0.85 4.57
CA THR A 37 -7.12 -1.39 3.99
C THR A 37 -7.46 -2.81 4.46
N GLY A 38 -6.65 -3.38 5.37
CA GLY A 38 -6.89 -4.68 5.97
C GLY A 38 -5.69 -5.61 5.78
N HIS A 39 -5.95 -6.90 5.65
CA HIS A 39 -4.92 -7.92 5.48
C HIS A 39 -5.16 -8.73 4.22
N VAL A 40 -4.09 -9.09 3.51
CA VAL A 40 -4.11 -10.11 2.46
C VAL A 40 -3.76 -11.45 3.08
N LEU A 41 -4.57 -12.46 2.82
CA LEU A 41 -4.32 -13.82 3.27
C LEU A 41 -3.25 -14.44 2.37
N PHE A 42 -2.08 -14.72 2.95
CA PHE A 42 -1.09 -15.62 2.38
C PHE A 42 -1.18 -16.97 3.11
N GLU A 43 -0.66 -18.04 2.49
CA GLU A 43 -0.78 -19.42 3.01
C GLU A 43 -0.29 -19.55 4.47
N ASP A 44 0.73 -18.77 4.86
CA ASP A 44 1.37 -18.91 6.18
C ASP A 44 1.11 -17.76 7.16
N ASP A 45 0.82 -16.54 6.68
CA ASP A 45 0.60 -15.38 7.57
C ASP A 45 -0.18 -14.24 6.87
N PRO A 46 -1.23 -13.67 7.50
CA PRO A 46 -1.90 -12.49 6.97
C PRO A 46 -0.97 -11.27 6.96
N LYS A 47 -0.84 -10.63 5.78
CA LYS A 47 0.01 -9.44 5.62
C LYS A 47 -0.83 -8.16 5.63
N PRO A 48 -0.51 -7.17 6.51
CA PRO A 48 -1.08 -5.84 6.45
C PRO A 48 -0.96 -5.23 5.06
N ALA A 49 -2.07 -4.73 4.53
CA ALA A 49 -2.17 -4.12 3.21
C ALA A 49 -2.52 -2.63 3.31
N TYR A 50 -1.86 -1.86 2.46
CA TYR A 50 -1.96 -0.42 2.42
C TYR A 50 -2.22 0.04 0.98
N GLU A 51 -3.05 1.07 0.83
CA GLU A 51 -3.44 1.61 -0.48
C GLU A 51 -3.20 3.13 -0.51
N LEU A 52 -2.63 3.61 -1.62
CA LEU A 52 -2.55 5.02 -1.96
C LEU A 52 -3.45 5.28 -3.18
N PRO A 53 -4.66 5.81 -2.98
CA PRO A 53 -5.51 6.26 -4.09
C PRO A 53 -4.84 7.40 -4.85
N PHE A 54 -4.91 7.39 -6.18
CA PHE A 54 -4.34 8.47 -7.00
C PHE A 54 -5.32 9.65 -7.18
N ALA A 55 -6.61 9.42 -7.02
CA ALA A 55 -7.62 10.46 -6.93
C ALA A 55 -7.72 10.98 -5.48
N LYS A 56 -7.97 12.28 -5.31
CA LYS A 56 -8.38 12.81 -4.01
C LYS A 56 -9.78 12.29 -3.69
N ILE A 57 -9.90 11.62 -2.54
CA ILE A 57 -11.19 11.33 -1.89
C ILE A 57 -11.84 12.65 -1.50
#